data_AF-A0A7V5EAC6-F1
#
_entry.id   AF-A0A7V5EAC6-F1
#
_cell.length_a   1.000
_cell.length_b   1.000
_cell.length_c   1.000
_cell.angle_alpha   90.00
_cell.angle_beta   90.00
_cell.angle_gamma   90.00
#
_symmetry.space_group_name_H-M   'P 1'
#
loop_
_entity.id
_entity.type
_entity.pdbx_description
1 polymer ?
#
loop_
_entity_poly.entity_id
_entity_poly.type
_entity_poly.pdbx_seq_one_letter_code
_entity_poly.pdbx_strand_id
1 'polypeptide(L)'
;MMEFFQTLLNGFLLGLASLPVCATCYILFVPVILVESQTGIRSSFRFLSLFAGGRLIGYVSVGVVAGLVAPAVPFVARGEFIGIAYILLSSLMFLWLIRHASLKTVSCKPSSKNPLLFGFLSGLSLCPPFLAAVVLSLRYGAVLKGVALFLGFFFGAVLPMFVLSLSGLVSRFEIVRRIGQVLSALIAFSLLAQGTALLAQTVPKMTITGGEREKIFKSLVPNADSFSGGLAQKDAPQYYVAYDKERKPIAVLFFTDEVAPEVEGYGGKVPICVACDTQLRIKNLMFLPNGETQELVKEMFEDSFSKQYIGKTPLDDFKAGVDVKGISGATITTDAINRSIKLSLFRISHAYLPFPTDTSLPSVWEFKIERVLVVSIFFVAAVLVYILKAQKLRLLLLGTSVAVLGFYFRAFMITAQNVMDIFVRRSYPQKVEFIVLGVCAVVASFLFGRLYCGSICPFGALSELLWIIFPFKLRVSFKTVLSLRWVKYGVLGALILLAAAGSSFYFAAQLEPFAAVFIGTSFPVLILAISILVLSTLFYRFYCRFLCPVGAVMELLSSMRILRLRIPSSCNNCGTCVKNCPSESLSLKDEKLYYNPALCFNCLSCSVVRGNRGCGQEREKNR
;
A
#
# COMPACT_ATOMS: atom_id res chain seq x y z
N MET A 1 11.07 -25.45 0.41
CA MET A 1 9.89 -25.25 1.29
C MET A 1 9.37 -23.81 1.22
N MET A 2 10.21 -22.78 1.40
CA MET A 2 9.78 -21.36 1.29
C MET A 2 9.11 -21.00 -0.04
N GLU A 3 9.65 -21.44 -1.18
CA GLU A 3 9.06 -21.12 -2.50
C GLU A 3 7.65 -21.71 -2.69
N PHE A 4 7.41 -22.90 -2.15
CA PHE A 4 6.10 -23.56 -2.21
C PHE A 4 5.08 -22.76 -1.40
N PHE A 5 5.47 -22.33 -0.20
CA PHE A 5 4.62 -21.51 0.67
C PHE A 5 4.32 -20.14 0.04
N GLN A 6 5.30 -19.50 -0.59
CA GLN A 6 5.12 -18.24 -1.31
C GLN A 6 4.16 -18.39 -2.50
N THR A 7 4.27 -19.50 -3.24
CA THR A 7 3.38 -19.81 -4.36
C THR A 7 1.94 -20.03 -3.88
N LEU A 8 1.77 -20.75 -2.78
CA LEU A 8 0.47 -20.97 -2.15
C LEU A 8 -0.13 -19.66 -1.61
N LEU A 9 0.69 -18.78 -1.04
CA LEU A 9 0.25 -17.47 -0.55
C LEU A 9 -0.19 -16.54 -1.69
N ASN A 10 0.54 -16.51 -2.81
CA ASN A 10 0.15 -15.76 -4.01
C ASN A 10 -1.20 -16.23 -4.54
N GLY A 11 -1.43 -17.54 -4.51
CA GLY A 11 -2.71 -18.15 -4.85
C GLY A 11 -3.82 -17.66 -3.92
N PHE A 12 -3.57 -17.71 -2.62
CA PHE A 12 -4.53 -17.26 -1.60
C PHE A 12 -4.95 -15.81 -1.78
N LEU A 13 -4.00 -14.92 -2.04
CA LEU A 13 -4.28 -13.50 -2.27
C LEU A 13 -5.11 -13.26 -3.54
N LEU A 14 -4.82 -13.99 -4.62
CA LEU A 14 -5.62 -13.94 -5.85
C LEU A 14 -7.04 -14.48 -5.62
N GLY A 15 -7.17 -15.55 -4.83
CA GLY A 15 -8.46 -16.09 -4.42
C GLY A 15 -9.26 -15.08 -3.61
N LEU A 16 -8.63 -14.37 -2.67
CA LEU A 16 -9.27 -13.35 -1.84
C LEU A 16 -9.66 -12.10 -2.66
N ALA A 17 -8.85 -11.74 -3.65
CA ALA A 17 -9.14 -10.68 -4.63
C ALA A 17 -10.35 -10.99 -5.53
N SER A 18 -10.90 -12.21 -5.51
CA SER A 18 -12.17 -12.52 -6.17
C SER A 18 -13.39 -11.92 -5.47
N LEU A 19 -13.27 -11.50 -4.20
CA LEU A 19 -14.34 -10.95 -3.37
C LEU A 19 -15.00 -9.68 -3.97
N PRO A 20 -14.27 -8.65 -4.45
CA PRO A 20 -14.87 -7.41 -4.97
C PRO A 20 -15.25 -7.51 -6.45
N VAL A 21 -14.67 -8.45 -7.20
CA VAL A 21 -14.68 -8.47 -8.67
C VAL A 21 -15.71 -9.47 -9.22
N CYS A 22 -16.06 -10.51 -8.48
CA CYS A 22 -16.75 -11.68 -9.05
C CYS A 22 -18.26 -11.68 -8.78
N ALA A 23 -19.01 -10.69 -9.25
CA ALA A 23 -20.48 -10.60 -9.17
C ALA A 23 -21.23 -11.77 -9.88
N THR A 24 -20.57 -12.48 -10.79
CA THR A 24 -21.13 -13.59 -11.60
C THR A 24 -21.41 -14.86 -10.79
N CYS A 25 -20.55 -15.20 -9.83
CA CYS A 25 -20.81 -16.35 -8.95
C CYS A 25 -22.03 -16.09 -8.05
N TYR A 26 -22.27 -14.84 -7.63
CA TYR A 26 -23.43 -14.50 -6.80
C TYR A 26 -24.76 -14.75 -7.51
N ILE A 27 -24.82 -14.51 -8.82
CA ILE A 27 -26.05 -14.66 -9.61
C ILE A 27 -26.43 -16.14 -9.81
N LEU A 28 -25.44 -17.03 -9.82
CA LEU A 28 -25.66 -18.48 -9.90
C LEU A 28 -25.94 -19.10 -8.53
N PHE A 29 -25.27 -18.62 -7.47
CA PHE A 29 -25.37 -19.23 -6.14
C PHE A 29 -26.60 -18.80 -5.35
N VAL A 30 -26.99 -17.53 -5.43
CA VAL A 30 -28.09 -17.01 -4.63
C VAL A 30 -29.41 -17.73 -4.97
N PRO A 31 -29.78 -17.96 -6.24
CA PRO A 31 -30.98 -18.73 -6.57
C PRO A 31 -30.91 -20.19 -6.14
N VAL A 32 -29.76 -20.85 -6.28
CA VAL A 32 -29.57 -22.27 -5.93
C VAL A 32 -29.65 -22.48 -4.41
N ILE A 33 -28.97 -21.63 -3.62
CA ILE A 33 -29.04 -21.69 -2.16
C ILE A 33 -30.47 -21.39 -1.68
N LEU A 34 -31.16 -20.41 -2.28
CA LEU A 34 -32.55 -20.07 -1.90
C LEU A 34 -33.57 -21.17 -2.24
N VAL A 35 -33.30 -21.99 -3.25
CA VAL A 35 -34.15 -23.14 -3.63
C VAL A 35 -33.84 -24.37 -2.77
N GLU A 36 -32.56 -24.60 -2.41
CA GLU A 36 -32.12 -25.76 -1.61
C GLU A 36 -32.31 -25.55 -0.09
N SER A 37 -32.27 -24.30 0.39
CA SER A 37 -32.37 -23.94 1.82
C SER A 37 -33.75 -24.18 2.45
N GLN A 38 -34.68 -24.81 1.74
CA GLN A 38 -35.95 -25.27 2.32
C GLN A 38 -35.78 -26.43 3.31
N THR A 39 -34.59 -27.00 3.40
CA THR A 39 -34.22 -28.02 4.40
C THR A 39 -33.06 -27.47 5.24
N GLY A 40 -33.11 -27.64 6.57
CA GLY A 40 -32.33 -26.84 7.53
C GLY A 40 -30.80 -26.80 7.41
N ILE A 41 -30.14 -26.11 8.36
CA ILE A 41 -28.71 -25.72 8.30
C ILE A 41 -27.72 -26.87 7.99
N ARG A 42 -28.08 -28.10 8.36
CA ARG A 42 -27.25 -29.31 8.16
C ARG A 42 -27.20 -29.77 6.70
N SER A 43 -28.29 -29.64 5.93
CA SER A 43 -28.29 -29.96 4.50
C SER A 43 -27.59 -28.86 3.70
N SER A 44 -27.73 -27.60 4.10
CA SER A 44 -27.00 -26.46 3.53
C SER A 44 -25.48 -26.63 3.66
N PHE A 45 -25.00 -27.05 4.84
CA PHE A 45 -23.58 -27.32 5.05
C PHE A 45 -23.07 -28.48 4.19
N ARG A 46 -23.85 -29.57 4.09
CA ARG A 46 -23.51 -30.75 3.25
C ARG A 46 -23.44 -30.40 1.76
N PHE A 47 -24.36 -29.56 1.28
CA PHE A 47 -24.34 -29.04 -0.08
C PHE A 47 -23.09 -28.18 -0.33
N LEU A 48 -22.81 -27.24 0.57
CA LEU A 48 -21.67 -26.32 0.45
C LEU A 48 -20.32 -27.07 0.44
N SER A 49 -20.19 -28.12 1.27
CA SER A 49 -18.97 -28.94 1.32
C SER A 49 -18.77 -29.76 0.06
N LEU A 50 -19.83 -30.39 -0.48
CA LEU A 50 -19.76 -31.14 -1.75
C LEU A 50 -19.44 -30.21 -2.92
N PHE A 51 -20.07 -29.04 -2.93
CA PHE A 51 -19.84 -28.03 -3.94
C PHE A 51 -18.40 -27.48 -3.90
N ALA A 52 -17.87 -27.17 -2.69
CA ALA A 52 -16.49 -26.73 -2.51
C ALA A 52 -15.50 -27.82 -2.94
N GLY A 53 -15.79 -29.09 -2.64
CA GLY A 53 -15.03 -30.23 -3.13
C GLY A 53 -14.95 -30.27 -4.67
N GLY A 54 -16.06 -29.99 -5.35
CA GLY A 54 -16.07 -29.87 -6.81
C GLY A 54 -15.13 -28.78 -7.33
N ARG A 55 -15.16 -27.58 -6.74
CA ARG A 55 -14.27 -26.46 -7.13
C ARG A 55 -12.80 -26.76 -6.89
N LEU A 56 -12.49 -27.42 -5.78
CA LEU A 56 -11.13 -27.86 -5.48
C LEU A 56 -10.59 -28.78 -6.57
N ILE A 57 -11.38 -29.78 -6.99
CA ILE A 57 -11.01 -30.70 -8.07
C ILE A 57 -10.77 -29.92 -9.36
N GLY A 58 -11.67 -29.00 -9.73
CA GLY A 58 -11.50 -28.16 -10.92
C GLY A 58 -10.20 -27.33 -10.91
N TYR A 59 -9.90 -26.69 -9.79
CA TYR A 59 -8.70 -25.86 -9.62
C TYR A 59 -7.40 -26.67 -9.65
N VAL A 60 -7.36 -27.82 -8.97
CA VAL A 60 -6.21 -28.72 -9.01
C VAL A 60 -5.98 -29.24 -10.43
N SER A 61 -7.04 -29.65 -11.14
CA SER A 61 -6.94 -30.09 -12.54
C SER A 61 -6.34 -29.02 -13.44
N VAL A 62 -6.78 -27.77 -13.33
CA VAL A 62 -6.21 -26.65 -14.11
C VAL A 62 -4.77 -26.35 -13.71
N GLY A 63 -4.44 -26.41 -12.42
CA GLY A 63 -3.07 -26.26 -11.94
C GLY A 63 -2.12 -27.31 -12.51
N VAL A 64 -2.57 -28.57 -12.59
CA VAL A 64 -1.81 -29.66 -13.22
C VAL A 64 -1.63 -29.42 -14.71
N VAL A 65 -2.73 -29.16 -15.43
CA VAL A 65 -2.69 -28.94 -16.90
C VAL A 65 -1.83 -27.72 -17.25
N ALA A 66 -2.01 -26.59 -16.57
CA ALA A 66 -1.21 -25.39 -16.79
C ALA A 66 0.28 -25.65 -16.50
N GLY A 67 0.60 -26.39 -15.45
CA GLY A 67 1.98 -26.76 -15.13
C GLY A 67 2.62 -27.72 -16.13
N LEU A 68 1.84 -28.62 -16.73
CA LEU A 68 2.30 -29.54 -17.79
C LEU A 68 2.50 -28.85 -19.14
N VAL A 69 1.66 -27.87 -19.44
CA VAL A 69 1.70 -27.12 -20.70
C VAL A 69 2.74 -25.99 -20.66
N ALA A 70 3.09 -25.49 -19.46
CA ALA A 70 4.03 -24.39 -19.27
C ALA A 70 5.42 -24.54 -19.95
N PRO A 71 6.06 -25.73 -19.97
CA PRO A 71 7.34 -25.93 -20.67
C PRO A 71 7.20 -25.86 -22.20
N ALA A 72 6.02 -26.18 -22.73
CA ALA A 72 5.73 -26.20 -24.17
C ALA A 72 5.33 -24.81 -24.74
N VAL A 73 5.09 -23.81 -23.88
CA VAL A 73 4.68 -22.46 -24.29
C VAL A 73 5.86 -21.47 -24.18
N PRO A 74 6.39 -20.95 -25.31
CA PRO A 74 7.46 -19.97 -25.31
C PRO A 74 7.10 -18.75 -24.46
N PHE A 75 8.08 -18.21 -23.70
CA PHE A 75 7.87 -17.08 -22.79
C PHE A 75 7.34 -15.82 -23.52
N VAL A 76 7.70 -15.64 -24.79
CA VAL A 76 7.30 -14.53 -25.66
C VAL A 76 5.79 -14.49 -25.90
N ALA A 77 5.14 -15.65 -26.08
CA ALA A 77 3.71 -15.73 -26.30
C ALA A 77 2.87 -15.46 -25.04
N ARG A 78 3.49 -15.45 -23.83
CA ARG A 78 2.75 -15.30 -22.57
C ARG A 78 2.23 -13.89 -22.36
N GLY A 79 2.97 -12.85 -22.76
CA GLY A 79 2.52 -11.45 -22.64
C GLY A 79 1.33 -11.13 -23.54
N GLU A 80 1.42 -11.56 -24.79
CA GLU A 80 0.34 -11.42 -25.78
C GLU A 80 -0.89 -12.23 -25.36
N PHE A 81 -0.70 -13.43 -24.84
CA PHE A 81 -1.80 -14.26 -24.32
C PHE A 81 -2.51 -13.59 -23.13
N ILE A 82 -1.79 -12.90 -22.25
CA ILE A 82 -2.38 -12.13 -21.14
C ILE A 82 -3.16 -10.92 -21.67
N GLY A 83 -2.59 -10.18 -22.63
CA GLY A 83 -3.27 -9.04 -23.25
C GLY A 83 -4.57 -9.45 -23.96
N ILE A 84 -4.52 -10.51 -24.78
CA ILE A 84 -5.67 -11.10 -25.47
C ILE A 84 -6.73 -11.57 -24.45
N ALA A 85 -6.30 -12.24 -23.38
CA ALA A 85 -7.17 -12.70 -22.31
C ALA A 85 -7.92 -11.55 -21.61
N TYR A 86 -7.24 -10.43 -21.32
CA TYR A 86 -7.87 -9.25 -20.70
C TYR A 86 -8.88 -8.57 -21.63
N ILE A 87 -8.60 -8.53 -22.93
CA ILE A 87 -9.53 -7.97 -23.93
C ILE A 87 -10.77 -8.87 -24.09
N LEU A 88 -10.59 -10.19 -24.18
CA LEU A 88 -11.69 -11.16 -24.22
C LEU A 88 -12.58 -11.06 -22.98
N LEU A 89 -11.96 -10.94 -21.81
CA LEU A 89 -12.66 -10.83 -20.53
C LEU A 89 -13.44 -9.52 -20.39
N SER A 90 -12.85 -8.40 -20.79
CA SER A 90 -13.53 -7.11 -20.89
C SER A 90 -14.76 -7.20 -21.80
N SER A 91 -14.58 -7.80 -22.99
CA SER A 91 -15.64 -7.98 -23.99
C SER A 91 -16.81 -8.80 -23.43
N LEU A 92 -16.51 -9.88 -22.70
CA LEU A 92 -17.53 -10.69 -22.03
C LEU A 92 -18.27 -9.93 -20.91
N MET A 93 -17.57 -9.09 -20.13
CA MET A 93 -18.21 -8.27 -19.10
C MET A 93 -19.13 -7.20 -19.69
N PHE A 94 -18.73 -6.56 -20.79
CA PHE A 94 -19.59 -5.61 -21.52
C PHE A 94 -20.82 -6.29 -22.12
N LEU A 95 -20.66 -7.46 -22.74
CA LEU A 95 -21.78 -8.26 -23.26
C LEU A 95 -22.75 -8.68 -22.14
N TRP A 96 -22.23 -9.03 -20.96
CA TRP A 96 -23.04 -9.35 -19.79
C TRP A 96 -23.82 -8.12 -19.29
N LEU A 97 -23.18 -6.95 -19.19
CA LEU A 97 -23.82 -5.68 -18.83
C LEU A 97 -24.94 -5.31 -19.79
N ILE A 98 -24.72 -5.46 -21.11
CA ILE A 98 -25.73 -5.18 -22.15
C ILE A 98 -26.92 -6.13 -22.01
N ARG A 99 -26.69 -7.43 -21.78
CA ARG A 99 -27.77 -8.42 -21.60
C ARG A 99 -28.59 -8.19 -20.33
N HIS A 100 -27.97 -7.77 -19.23
CA HIS A 100 -28.65 -7.52 -17.96
C HIS A 100 -29.22 -6.11 -17.80
N ALA A 101 -28.89 -5.19 -18.72
CA ALA A 101 -29.59 -3.92 -18.87
C ALA A 101 -30.94 -4.07 -19.59
N SER A 102 -31.17 -5.19 -20.30
CA SER A 102 -32.28 -5.33 -21.28
C SER A 102 -33.39 -6.34 -20.91
N LEU A 103 -33.26 -7.20 -19.88
CA LEU A 103 -34.25 -8.25 -19.63
C LEU A 103 -35.00 -8.14 -18.29
N LYS A 104 -36.34 -8.07 -18.40
CA LYS A 104 -37.30 -8.59 -17.43
C LYS A 104 -36.92 -10.04 -17.08
N THR A 105 -37.00 -10.34 -15.79
CA THR A 105 -36.70 -11.62 -15.13
C THR A 105 -37.08 -12.86 -15.96
N VAL A 106 -36.09 -13.56 -16.51
CA VAL A 106 -36.26 -14.93 -17.01
C VAL A 106 -35.95 -15.87 -15.86
N SER A 107 -36.98 -16.61 -15.43
CA SER A 107 -36.87 -17.72 -14.48
C SER A 107 -36.28 -18.93 -15.20
N CYS A 108 -35.01 -19.24 -14.93
CA CYS A 108 -34.41 -20.52 -15.33
C CYS A 108 -34.39 -21.46 -14.12
N LYS A 109 -35.05 -22.62 -14.24
CA LYS A 109 -34.89 -23.74 -13.32
C LYS A 109 -33.42 -24.20 -13.34
N PRO A 110 -32.74 -24.36 -12.19
CA PRO A 110 -31.38 -24.88 -12.19
C PRO A 110 -31.36 -26.34 -12.63
N SER A 111 -30.58 -26.63 -13.66
CA SER A 111 -30.32 -27.99 -14.17
C SER A 111 -29.00 -28.50 -13.61
N SER A 112 -29.08 -29.29 -12.52
CA SER A 112 -28.12 -30.33 -12.08
C SER A 112 -28.41 -30.68 -10.62
N LYS A 113 -28.75 -31.96 -10.34
CA LYS A 113 -28.96 -32.47 -8.97
C LYS A 113 -27.65 -32.86 -8.24
N ASN A 114 -26.47 -32.64 -8.85
CA ASN A 114 -25.18 -33.07 -8.32
C ASN A 114 -24.30 -31.86 -7.92
N PRO A 115 -24.20 -31.52 -6.62
CA PRO A 115 -23.45 -30.35 -6.12
C PRO A 115 -21.97 -30.40 -6.46
N LEU A 116 -21.38 -31.60 -6.48
CA LEU A 116 -19.96 -31.83 -6.81
C LEU A 116 -19.65 -31.46 -8.27
N LEU A 117 -20.48 -31.91 -9.22
CA LEU A 117 -20.29 -31.65 -10.65
C LEU A 117 -20.51 -30.15 -10.95
N PHE A 118 -21.52 -29.55 -10.32
CA PHE A 118 -21.77 -28.12 -10.43
C PHE A 118 -20.60 -27.30 -9.85
N GLY A 119 -20.05 -27.74 -8.72
CA GLY A 119 -18.82 -27.22 -8.14
C GLY A 119 -17.64 -27.29 -9.10
N PHE A 120 -17.41 -28.44 -9.74
CA PHE A 120 -16.34 -28.63 -10.71
C PHE A 120 -16.45 -27.68 -11.91
N LEU A 121 -17.63 -27.60 -12.53
CA LEU A 121 -17.87 -26.71 -13.67
C LEU A 121 -17.74 -25.23 -13.29
N SER A 122 -18.17 -24.85 -12.07
CA SER A 122 -17.95 -23.51 -11.54
C SER A 122 -16.47 -23.22 -11.23
N GLY A 123 -15.68 -24.24 -10.88
CA GLY A 123 -14.24 -24.15 -10.71
C GLY A 123 -13.48 -23.94 -12.01
N LEU A 124 -14.09 -24.30 -13.16
CA LEU A 124 -13.55 -24.03 -14.50
C LEU A 124 -14.02 -22.69 -15.07
N SER A 125 -14.82 -21.92 -14.31
CA SER A 125 -15.30 -20.62 -14.78
C SER A 125 -14.15 -19.62 -14.87
N LEU A 126 -14.01 -19.04 -16.06
CA LEU A 126 -12.97 -18.08 -16.40
C LEU A 126 -13.29 -16.71 -15.80
N CYS A 127 -12.72 -16.40 -14.63
CA CYS A 127 -12.82 -15.07 -14.00
C CYS A 127 -11.45 -14.36 -13.96
N PRO A 128 -11.39 -13.02 -13.81
CA PRO A 128 -10.13 -12.27 -13.86
C PRO A 128 -9.03 -12.76 -12.91
N PRO A 129 -9.29 -12.98 -11.62
CA PRO A 129 -8.26 -13.50 -10.71
C PRO A 129 -7.91 -14.96 -11.00
N PHE A 130 -8.85 -15.75 -11.52
CA PHE A 130 -8.60 -17.13 -11.93
C PHE A 130 -7.67 -17.19 -13.15
N LEU A 131 -7.91 -16.36 -14.16
CA LEU A 131 -7.00 -16.24 -15.31
C LEU A 131 -5.61 -15.73 -14.90
N ALA A 132 -5.53 -14.77 -13.98
CA ALA A 132 -4.25 -14.32 -13.44
C ALA A 132 -3.50 -15.47 -12.74
N ALA A 133 -4.21 -16.36 -12.04
CA ALA A 133 -3.63 -17.58 -11.47
C ALA A 133 -3.16 -18.57 -12.56
N VAL A 134 -3.92 -18.76 -13.64
CA VAL A 134 -3.48 -19.59 -14.79
C VAL A 134 -2.19 -19.05 -15.38
N VAL A 135 -2.11 -17.74 -15.58
CA VAL A 135 -0.92 -17.05 -16.12
C VAL A 135 0.29 -17.22 -15.21
N LEU A 136 0.13 -17.05 -13.90
CA LEU A 136 1.22 -17.23 -12.94
C LEU A 136 1.65 -18.70 -12.86
N SER A 137 0.71 -19.64 -12.95
CA SER A 137 1.00 -21.07 -13.04
C SER A 137 1.87 -21.38 -14.28
N LEU A 138 1.50 -20.83 -15.44
CA LEU A 138 2.28 -20.93 -16.68
C LEU A 138 3.65 -20.26 -16.55
N ARG A 139 3.80 -19.23 -15.72
CA ARG A 139 5.09 -18.57 -15.46
C ARG A 139 6.01 -19.43 -14.60
N TYR A 140 5.48 -20.16 -13.62
CA TYR A 140 6.29 -20.97 -12.72
C TYR A 140 6.88 -22.22 -13.38
N GLY A 141 6.31 -22.71 -14.49
CA GLY A 141 6.93 -23.76 -15.30
C GLY A 141 6.99 -25.14 -14.64
N ALA A 142 6.27 -25.35 -13.53
CA ALA A 142 6.31 -26.60 -12.77
C ALA A 142 4.92 -26.98 -12.25
N VAL A 143 4.53 -28.25 -12.48
CA VAL A 143 3.25 -28.84 -12.02
C VAL A 143 3.01 -28.62 -10.54
N LEU A 144 4.03 -28.86 -9.71
CA LEU A 144 3.93 -28.72 -8.25
C LEU A 144 3.62 -27.27 -7.84
N LYS A 145 4.20 -26.28 -8.52
CA LYS A 145 3.95 -24.84 -8.27
C LYS A 145 2.56 -24.42 -8.78
N GLY A 146 2.12 -24.96 -9.91
CA GLY A 146 0.76 -24.75 -10.42
C GLY A 146 -0.31 -25.26 -9.45
N VAL A 147 -0.14 -26.50 -8.95
CA VAL A 147 -1.04 -27.09 -7.95
C VAL A 147 -1.02 -26.28 -6.65
N ALA A 148 0.16 -25.89 -6.15
CA ALA A 148 0.28 -25.06 -4.95
C ALA A 148 -0.45 -23.72 -5.07
N LEU A 149 -0.33 -23.06 -6.22
CA LEU A 149 -0.98 -21.80 -6.52
C LEU A 149 -2.51 -21.94 -6.50
N PHE A 150 -3.04 -22.96 -7.16
CA PHE A 150 -4.49 -23.18 -7.24
C PHE A 150 -5.10 -23.72 -5.93
N LEU A 151 -4.32 -24.43 -5.12
CA LEU A 151 -4.68 -24.75 -3.73
C LEU A 151 -4.81 -23.48 -2.89
N GLY A 152 -3.84 -22.56 -2.99
CA GLY A 152 -3.95 -21.24 -2.37
C GLY A 152 -5.20 -20.50 -2.82
N PHE A 153 -5.42 -20.43 -4.13
CA PHE A 153 -6.58 -19.78 -4.76
C PHE A 153 -7.91 -20.32 -4.22
N PHE A 154 -8.01 -21.65 -4.06
CA PHE A 154 -9.18 -22.30 -3.46
C PHE A 154 -9.46 -21.76 -2.05
N PHE A 155 -8.48 -21.78 -1.15
CA PHE A 155 -8.68 -21.32 0.23
C PHE A 155 -9.03 -19.82 0.30
N GLY A 156 -8.42 -19.00 -0.57
CA GLY A 156 -8.75 -17.59 -0.68
C GLY A 156 -10.16 -17.33 -1.22
N ALA A 157 -10.65 -18.17 -2.14
CA ALA A 157 -11.97 -18.03 -2.75
C ALA A 157 -13.11 -18.61 -1.88
N VAL A 158 -12.84 -19.60 -1.03
CA VAL A 158 -13.82 -20.22 -0.12
C VAL A 158 -14.15 -19.32 1.07
N LEU A 159 -13.17 -18.56 1.58
CA LEU A 159 -13.34 -17.68 2.74
C LEU A 159 -14.45 -16.62 2.53
N PRO A 160 -14.49 -15.90 1.38
CA PRO A 160 -15.64 -15.11 0.95
C PRO A 160 -16.96 -15.86 0.99
N MET A 161 -17.05 -17.06 0.42
CA MET A 161 -18.31 -17.80 0.28
C MET A 161 -18.99 -18.07 1.62
N PHE A 162 -18.19 -18.27 2.68
CA PHE A 162 -18.67 -18.46 4.04
C PHE A 162 -19.27 -17.17 4.64
N VAL A 163 -18.66 -16.01 4.35
CA VAL A 163 -19.16 -14.69 4.74
C VAL A 163 -20.43 -14.32 3.95
N LEU A 164 -20.52 -14.76 2.69
CA LEU A 164 -21.63 -14.46 1.79
C LEU A 164 -22.89 -15.28 2.04
N SER A 165 -22.81 -16.38 2.80
CA SER A 165 -24.00 -17.02 3.37
C SER A 165 -24.82 -16.08 4.25
N LEU A 166 -24.25 -14.94 4.69
CA LEU A 166 -24.93 -13.88 5.44
C LEU A 166 -25.37 -12.68 4.56
N SER A 167 -24.87 -12.56 3.33
CA SER A 167 -25.07 -11.36 2.48
C SER A 167 -26.39 -11.32 1.72
N GLY A 168 -27.17 -12.41 1.73
CA GLY A 168 -28.52 -12.45 1.14
C GLY A 168 -29.52 -11.45 1.76
N LEU A 169 -29.21 -10.87 2.92
CA LEU A 169 -29.96 -9.75 3.51
C LEU A 169 -29.70 -8.40 2.82
N VAL A 170 -28.51 -8.22 2.21
CA VAL A 170 -28.06 -6.92 1.68
C VAL A 170 -28.37 -6.75 0.20
N SER A 171 -28.47 -7.85 -0.57
CA SER A 171 -28.80 -7.80 -2.00
C SER A 171 -30.27 -7.47 -2.31
N ARG A 172 -31.13 -7.36 -1.30
CA ARG A 172 -32.54 -6.91 -1.45
C ARG A 172 -32.64 -5.42 -1.79
N PHE A 173 -31.58 -4.65 -1.55
CA PHE A 173 -31.58 -3.22 -1.81
C PHE A 173 -31.16 -2.94 -3.26
N GLU A 174 -32.05 -2.34 -4.03
CA GLU A 174 -31.85 -2.00 -5.45
C GLU A 174 -30.63 -1.09 -5.69
N ILE A 175 -30.29 -0.27 -4.70
CA ILE A 175 -29.08 0.58 -4.68
C ILE A 175 -27.80 -0.26 -4.75
N VAL A 176 -27.71 -1.37 -4.02
CA VAL A 176 -26.52 -2.23 -4.01
C VAL A 176 -26.33 -2.91 -5.36
N ARG A 177 -27.44 -3.29 -6.03
CA ARG A 177 -27.42 -3.84 -7.38
C ARG A 177 -26.91 -2.85 -8.42
N ARG A 178 -27.38 -1.59 -8.36
CA ARG A 178 -26.90 -0.52 -9.26
C ARG A 178 -25.42 -0.19 -9.03
N ILE A 179 -24.98 -0.13 -7.78
CA ILE A 179 -23.56 0.07 -7.44
C ILE A 179 -22.70 -1.06 -8.03
N GLY A 180 -23.14 -2.31 -7.91
CA GLY A 180 -22.45 -3.46 -8.50
C GLY A 180 -22.35 -3.43 -10.03
N GLN A 181 -23.40 -2.96 -10.72
CA GLN A 181 -23.40 -2.78 -12.18
C GLN A 181 -22.41 -1.70 -12.61
N VAL A 182 -22.38 -0.55 -11.91
CA VAL A 182 -21.45 0.54 -12.19
C VAL A 182 -20.00 0.09 -11.97
N LEU A 183 -19.72 -0.59 -10.86
CA LEU A 183 -18.40 -1.15 -10.58
C LEU A 183 -17.95 -2.17 -11.63
N SER A 184 -18.86 -3.03 -12.10
CA SER A 184 -18.54 -4.02 -13.15
C SER A 184 -18.18 -3.36 -14.49
N ALA A 185 -18.86 -2.27 -14.85
CA ALA A 185 -18.54 -1.49 -16.05
C ALA A 185 -17.15 -0.83 -15.96
N LEU A 186 -16.83 -0.25 -14.79
CA LEU A 186 -15.53 0.38 -14.53
C LEU A 186 -14.38 -0.64 -14.58
N ILE A 187 -14.60 -1.84 -14.04
CA ILE A 187 -13.62 -2.93 -14.09
C ILE A 187 -13.41 -3.42 -15.52
N ALA A 188 -14.49 -3.61 -16.30
CA ALA A 188 -14.40 -4.02 -17.70
C ALA A 188 -13.56 -3.02 -18.52
N PHE A 189 -13.80 -1.72 -18.33
CA PHE A 189 -13.04 -0.66 -18.99
C PHE A 189 -11.55 -0.68 -18.60
N SER A 190 -11.24 -0.85 -17.31
CA SER A 190 -9.85 -0.95 -16.84
C SER A 190 -9.12 -2.17 -17.42
N LEU A 191 -9.79 -3.31 -17.53
CA LEU A 191 -9.20 -4.53 -18.12
C LEU A 191 -8.97 -4.36 -19.62
N LEU A 192 -9.86 -3.66 -20.32
CA LEU A 192 -9.66 -3.31 -21.73
C LEU A 192 -8.41 -2.43 -21.91
N ALA A 193 -8.27 -1.40 -21.09
CA ALA A 193 -7.12 -0.48 -21.13
C ALA A 193 -5.80 -1.20 -20.81
N GLN A 194 -5.79 -2.10 -19.83
CA GLN A 194 -4.60 -2.89 -19.50
C GLN A 194 -4.25 -3.93 -20.57
N GLY A 195 -5.26 -4.63 -21.12
CA GLY A 195 -5.05 -5.61 -22.17
C GLY A 195 -4.52 -4.98 -23.47
N THR A 196 -5.04 -3.81 -23.83
CA THR A 196 -4.55 -3.03 -24.97
C THR A 196 -3.15 -2.46 -24.72
N ALA A 197 -2.85 -1.97 -23.52
CA ALA A 197 -1.51 -1.52 -23.15
C ALA A 197 -0.47 -2.65 -23.15
N LEU A 198 -0.84 -3.85 -22.70
CA LEU A 198 0.02 -5.03 -22.71
C LEU A 198 0.33 -5.53 -24.12
N LEU A 199 -0.65 -5.46 -25.05
CA LEU A 199 -0.41 -5.75 -26.46
C LEU A 199 0.40 -4.65 -27.17
N ALA A 200 0.32 -3.41 -26.69
CA ALA A 200 1.10 -2.30 -27.21
C ALA A 200 2.55 -2.26 -26.68
N GLN A 201 2.86 -2.97 -25.58
CA GLN A 201 4.17 -2.98 -24.94
C GLN A 201 4.92 -4.29 -25.20
N THR A 202 5.53 -4.41 -26.37
CA THR A 202 6.63 -5.36 -26.61
C THR A 202 7.91 -4.82 -25.96
N VAL A 203 8.01 -4.85 -24.63
CA VAL A 203 9.27 -4.51 -23.93
C VAL A 203 10.08 -5.79 -23.72
N PRO A 204 11.20 -5.99 -24.44
CA PRO A 204 12.11 -7.09 -24.14
C PRO A 204 12.85 -6.80 -22.84
N LYS A 205 12.70 -7.67 -21.83
CA LYS A 205 13.67 -7.73 -20.72
C LYS A 205 14.87 -8.57 -21.17
N MET A 206 15.98 -7.91 -21.43
CA MET A 206 17.28 -8.54 -21.66
C MET A 206 17.87 -8.95 -20.30
N THR A 207 18.05 -10.26 -20.09
CA THR A 207 19.04 -10.74 -19.12
C THR A 207 20.38 -10.54 -19.80
N ILE A 208 21.15 -9.50 -19.44
CA ILE A 208 22.39 -9.14 -20.13
C ILE A 208 23.38 -10.32 -20.01
N THR A 209 23.50 -11.09 -21.09
CA THR A 209 24.44 -12.21 -21.19
C THR A 209 25.88 -11.67 -21.22
N GLY A 210 26.88 -12.51 -20.94
CA GLY A 210 28.29 -12.08 -20.96
C GLY A 210 28.70 -11.37 -22.26
N GLY A 211 28.17 -11.81 -23.41
CA GLY A 211 28.42 -11.19 -24.72
C GLY A 211 27.70 -9.86 -24.96
N GLU A 212 26.59 -9.58 -24.28
CA GLU A 212 25.94 -8.27 -24.33
C GLU A 212 26.63 -7.25 -23.43
N ARG A 213 27.19 -7.67 -22.29
CA ARG A 213 28.00 -6.80 -21.42
C ARG A 213 29.20 -6.24 -22.16
N GLU A 214 29.92 -7.08 -22.90
CA GLU A 214 31.09 -6.64 -23.66
C GLU A 214 30.73 -5.63 -24.77
N LYS A 215 29.56 -5.77 -25.40
CA LYS A 215 29.05 -4.79 -26.37
C LYS A 215 28.75 -3.43 -25.72
N ILE A 216 28.12 -3.43 -24.55
CA ILE A 216 27.85 -2.21 -23.77
C ILE A 216 29.17 -1.57 -23.31
N PHE A 217 30.15 -2.36 -22.90
CA PHE A 217 31.45 -1.84 -22.49
C PHE A 217 32.22 -1.23 -23.67
N LYS A 218 32.23 -1.89 -24.84
CA LYS A 218 32.84 -1.34 -26.06
C LYS A 218 32.15 -0.06 -26.56
N SER A 219 30.84 0.08 -26.38
CA SER A 219 30.16 1.34 -26.76
C SER A 219 30.54 2.51 -25.84
N LEU A 220 30.77 2.25 -24.55
CA LEU A 220 31.18 3.27 -23.59
C LEU A 220 32.68 3.59 -23.65
N VAL A 221 33.53 2.60 -23.93
CA VAL A 221 35.00 2.74 -24.00
C VAL A 221 35.53 2.08 -25.30
N PRO A 222 35.42 2.76 -26.46
CA PRO A 222 35.78 2.19 -27.76
C PRO A 222 37.26 1.81 -27.91
N ASN A 223 38.13 2.47 -27.14
CA ASN A 223 39.58 2.29 -27.20
C ASN A 223 40.07 1.12 -26.31
N ALA A 224 39.18 0.40 -25.63
CA ALA A 224 39.52 -0.73 -24.78
C ALA A 224 39.77 -1.99 -25.62
N ASP A 225 40.89 -2.66 -25.35
CA ASP A 225 41.26 -3.93 -25.97
C ASP A 225 40.67 -5.13 -25.20
N SER A 226 40.62 -5.04 -23.87
CA SER A 226 40.07 -6.08 -23.00
C SER A 226 39.41 -5.52 -21.74
N PHE A 227 38.56 -6.33 -21.11
CA PHE A 227 37.87 -6.02 -19.85
C PHE A 227 38.11 -7.14 -18.84
N SER A 228 38.50 -6.80 -17.60
CA SER A 228 38.61 -7.77 -16.49
C SER A 228 37.70 -7.37 -15.33
N GLY A 229 37.02 -8.33 -14.73
CA GLY A 229 36.31 -8.10 -13.46
C GLY A 229 37.30 -7.95 -12.29
N GLY A 230 37.08 -6.97 -11.43
CA GLY A 230 37.75 -6.91 -10.12
C GLY A 230 37.27 -8.06 -9.23
N LEU A 231 38.17 -8.65 -8.45
CA LEU A 231 37.85 -9.72 -7.51
C LEU A 231 36.78 -9.28 -6.50
N ALA A 232 35.63 -9.95 -6.56
CA ALA A 232 34.61 -9.90 -5.52
C ALA A 232 35.18 -10.50 -4.22
N GLN A 233 35.74 -9.66 -3.35
CA GLN A 233 35.74 -10.01 -1.93
C GLN A 233 34.29 -10.09 -1.45
N LYS A 234 34.04 -10.89 -0.40
CA LYS A 234 32.71 -11.37 0.00
C LYS A 234 31.66 -10.27 0.33
N ASP A 235 32.06 -9.00 0.34
CA ASP A 235 31.20 -7.83 0.57
C ASP A 235 31.57 -6.62 -0.32
N ALA A 236 32.37 -6.81 -1.38
CA ALA A 236 32.83 -5.74 -2.27
C ALA A 236 31.92 -5.57 -3.50
N PRO A 237 31.65 -4.33 -3.95
CA PRO A 237 30.85 -4.08 -5.14
C PRO A 237 31.53 -4.64 -6.41
N GLN A 238 30.73 -5.20 -7.33
CA GLN A 238 31.25 -5.71 -8.59
C GLN A 238 31.58 -4.57 -9.55
N TYR A 239 32.80 -4.57 -10.09
CA TYR A 239 33.26 -3.60 -11.08
C TYR A 239 34.19 -4.24 -12.11
N TYR A 240 34.36 -3.54 -13.22
CA TYR A 240 35.14 -3.96 -14.37
C TYR A 240 36.19 -2.92 -14.68
N VAL A 241 37.38 -3.36 -15.08
CA VAL A 241 38.47 -2.50 -15.53
C VAL A 241 38.70 -2.75 -17.01
N ALA A 242 38.74 -1.68 -17.80
CA ALA A 242 39.09 -1.71 -19.20
C ALA A 242 40.59 -1.45 -19.37
N TYR A 243 41.24 -2.20 -20.26
CA TYR A 243 42.67 -2.07 -20.55
C TYR A 243 42.93 -1.71 -22.01
N ASP A 244 44.00 -0.98 -22.25
CA ASP A 244 44.54 -0.76 -23.59
C ASP A 244 45.36 -1.96 -24.11
N LYS A 245 45.91 -1.82 -25.32
CA LYS A 245 46.77 -2.83 -25.97
C LYS A 245 48.05 -3.14 -25.19
N GLU A 246 48.51 -2.22 -24.35
CA GLU A 246 49.68 -2.39 -23.48
C GLU A 246 49.31 -2.96 -22.10
N ARG A 247 48.05 -3.35 -21.89
CA ARG A 247 47.47 -3.80 -20.61
C ARG A 247 47.52 -2.75 -19.50
N LYS A 248 47.49 -1.46 -19.83
CA LYS A 248 47.31 -0.38 -18.84
C LYS A 248 45.82 -0.11 -18.61
N PRO A 249 45.39 0.09 -17.35
CA PRO A 249 44.00 0.40 -17.05
C PRO A 249 43.64 1.79 -17.57
N ILE A 250 42.58 1.89 -18.36
CA ILE A 250 42.13 3.15 -18.99
C ILE A 250 40.76 3.61 -18.47
N ALA A 251 39.92 2.69 -17.98
CA ALA A 251 38.60 3.02 -17.46
C ALA A 251 38.11 1.99 -16.43
N VAL A 252 37.20 2.42 -15.58
CA VAL A 252 36.46 1.59 -14.62
C VAL A 252 34.98 1.64 -14.96
N LEU A 253 34.34 0.48 -15.10
CA LEU A 253 32.93 0.34 -15.44
C LEU A 253 32.17 -0.42 -14.36
N PHE A 254 30.92 -0.04 -14.13
CA PHE A 254 30.04 -0.75 -13.21
C PHE A 254 28.56 -0.55 -13.59
N PHE A 255 27.72 -1.47 -13.15
CA PHE A 255 26.27 -1.37 -13.27
C PHE A 255 25.68 -0.90 -11.93
N THR A 256 24.89 0.18 -11.97
CA THR A 256 24.34 0.77 -10.73
C THR A 256 23.40 -0.17 -9.98
N ASP A 257 22.70 -1.08 -10.67
CA ASP A 257 21.79 -2.05 -10.06
C ASP A 257 22.49 -3.28 -9.48
N GLU A 258 23.75 -3.52 -9.85
CA GLU A 258 24.63 -4.52 -9.22
C GLU A 258 25.34 -3.92 -7.98
N VAL A 259 25.75 -2.64 -8.04
CA VAL A 259 26.48 -1.95 -6.96
C VAL A 259 25.55 -1.39 -5.89
N ALA A 260 24.37 -0.89 -6.26
CA ALA A 260 23.36 -0.29 -5.38
C ALA A 260 21.96 -0.89 -5.63
N PRO A 261 21.76 -2.21 -5.43
CA PRO A 261 20.51 -2.90 -5.73
C PRO A 261 19.31 -2.43 -4.91
N GLU A 262 19.53 -1.69 -3.81
CA GLU A 262 18.49 -1.13 -2.94
C GLU A 262 17.82 0.13 -3.49
N VAL A 263 18.35 0.73 -4.56
CA VAL A 263 17.78 1.94 -5.17
C VAL A 263 16.78 1.56 -6.27
N GLU A 264 15.54 2.00 -6.12
CA GLU A 264 14.44 1.73 -7.07
C GLU A 264 13.77 3.03 -7.51
N GLY A 265 13.44 3.12 -8.80
CA GLY A 265 12.62 4.17 -9.40
C GLY A 265 11.12 3.85 -9.32
N TYR A 266 10.30 4.64 -10.03
CA TYR A 266 8.84 4.45 -10.03
C TYR A 266 8.42 3.13 -10.70
N GLY A 267 9.10 2.75 -11.79
CA GLY A 267 8.87 1.51 -12.55
C GLY A 267 9.68 0.30 -12.06
N GLY A 268 10.40 0.43 -10.93
CA GLY A 268 11.32 -0.56 -10.40
C GLY A 268 12.79 -0.17 -10.63
N LYS A 269 13.66 -1.16 -10.86
CA LYS A 269 15.09 -0.89 -11.06
C LYS A 269 15.34 -0.08 -12.33
N VAL A 270 16.22 0.92 -12.22
CA VAL A 270 16.69 1.75 -13.33
C VAL A 270 18.18 1.46 -13.54
N PRO A 271 18.52 0.36 -14.25
CA PRO A 271 19.90 -0.03 -14.49
C PRO A 271 20.63 1.00 -15.37
N ILE A 272 21.83 1.39 -14.94
CA ILE A 272 22.71 2.32 -15.64
C ILE A 272 24.11 1.72 -15.67
N CYS A 273 24.71 1.64 -16.85
CA CYS A 273 26.13 1.32 -16.97
C CYS A 273 26.93 2.62 -16.97
N VAL A 274 27.86 2.77 -16.04
CA VAL A 274 28.68 3.99 -15.90
C VAL A 274 30.13 3.64 -16.20
N ALA A 275 30.78 4.43 -17.04
CA ALA A 275 32.20 4.33 -17.35
C ALA A 275 32.94 5.56 -16.84
N CYS A 276 33.94 5.34 -16.00
CA CYS A 276 34.79 6.36 -15.41
C CYS A 276 36.24 6.20 -15.85
N ASP A 277 37.04 7.26 -15.74
CA ASP A 277 38.49 7.14 -15.83
C ASP A 277 39.10 6.48 -14.57
N THR A 278 40.43 6.31 -14.56
CA THR A 278 41.17 5.73 -13.43
C THR A 278 41.14 6.57 -12.15
N GLN A 279 40.61 7.80 -12.21
CA GLN A 279 40.37 8.66 -11.05
C GLN A 279 38.88 8.72 -10.67
N LEU A 280 38.05 7.85 -11.24
CA LEU A 280 36.60 7.79 -11.04
C LEU A 280 35.85 9.06 -11.48
N ARG A 281 36.36 9.79 -12.47
CA ARG A 281 35.57 10.83 -13.15
C ARG A 281 34.71 10.18 -14.24
N ILE A 282 33.41 10.48 -14.25
CA ILE A 282 32.49 9.91 -15.25
C ILE A 282 32.89 10.40 -16.65
N LYS A 283 33.19 9.47 -17.55
CA LYS A 283 33.50 9.76 -18.96
C LYS A 283 32.33 9.47 -19.88
N ASN A 284 31.54 8.47 -19.55
CA ASN A 284 30.37 8.08 -20.33
C ASN A 284 29.39 7.27 -19.47
N LEU A 285 28.12 7.23 -19.86
CA LEU A 285 27.11 6.37 -19.23
C LEU A 285 26.04 5.97 -20.21
N MET A 286 25.42 4.82 -19.97
CA MET A 286 24.34 4.29 -20.79
C MET A 286 23.18 3.87 -19.89
N PHE A 287 22.01 4.47 -20.13
CA PHE A 287 20.76 4.01 -19.56
C PHE A 287 20.37 2.68 -20.22
N LEU A 288 20.05 1.69 -19.41
CA LEU A 288 19.62 0.38 -19.88
C LEU A 288 18.08 0.30 -19.87
N PRO A 289 17.49 -0.61 -20.69
CA PRO A 289 16.04 -0.79 -20.74
C PRO A 289 15.46 -1.03 -19.35
N ASN A 290 14.43 -0.27 -19.00
CA ASN A 290 13.84 -0.26 -17.67
C ASN A 290 12.30 -0.18 -17.74
N GLY A 291 11.64 -0.32 -16.59
CA GLY A 291 10.17 -0.34 -16.48
C GLY A 291 9.52 1.03 -16.32
N GLU A 292 10.25 2.12 -16.57
CA GLU A 292 9.73 3.48 -16.43
C GLU A 292 8.75 3.84 -17.56
N THR A 293 7.96 4.90 -17.35
CA THR A 293 7.00 5.40 -18.35
C THR A 293 7.70 5.78 -19.66
N GLN A 294 7.13 5.44 -20.82
CA GLN A 294 7.77 5.67 -22.13
C GLN A 294 8.16 7.13 -22.40
N GLU A 295 7.39 8.09 -21.89
CA GLU A 295 7.71 9.53 -21.99
C GLU A 295 9.01 9.86 -21.26
N LEU A 296 9.23 9.26 -20.09
CA LEU A 296 10.44 9.43 -19.30
C LEU A 296 11.63 8.72 -19.94
N VAL A 297 11.42 7.53 -20.47
CA VAL A 297 12.47 6.79 -21.21
C VAL A 297 12.96 7.65 -22.37
N LYS A 298 12.08 8.29 -23.14
CA LYS A 298 12.52 9.18 -24.23
C LYS A 298 13.44 10.29 -23.73
N GLU A 299 13.08 10.98 -22.65
CA GLU A 299 13.87 12.08 -22.08
C GLU A 299 15.20 11.59 -21.45
N MET A 300 15.22 10.41 -20.81
CA MET A 300 16.44 9.80 -20.27
C MET A 300 17.44 9.40 -21.34
N PHE A 301 16.95 8.94 -22.49
CA PHE A 301 17.77 8.57 -23.64
C PHE A 301 18.16 9.78 -24.51
N GLU A 302 17.74 11.00 -24.15
CA GLU A 302 18.28 12.20 -24.78
C GLU A 302 19.73 12.44 -24.36
N ASP A 303 20.57 12.72 -25.35
CA ASP A 303 21.97 13.10 -25.19
C ASP A 303 22.18 14.28 -24.23
N SER A 304 21.20 15.17 -24.13
CA SER A 304 21.23 16.34 -23.25
C SER A 304 21.21 15.94 -21.76
N PHE A 305 20.46 14.88 -21.42
CA PHE A 305 20.29 14.40 -20.05
C PHE A 305 21.44 13.51 -19.60
N SER A 306 22.04 12.69 -20.47
CA SER A 306 23.21 11.88 -20.10
C SER A 306 24.48 12.72 -19.92
N LYS A 307 24.65 13.79 -20.72
CA LYS A 307 25.85 14.64 -20.71
C LYS A 307 26.05 15.42 -19.40
N GLN A 308 25.01 15.68 -18.62
CA GLN A 308 25.11 16.42 -17.36
C GLN A 308 25.96 15.72 -16.28
N TYR A 309 26.11 14.39 -16.39
CA TYR A 309 26.88 13.60 -15.43
C TYR A 309 28.36 13.52 -15.80
N ILE A 310 28.72 13.87 -17.04
CA ILE A 310 30.08 13.77 -17.55
C ILE A 310 30.99 14.74 -16.81
N GLY A 311 32.15 14.25 -16.35
CA GLY A 311 33.12 15.02 -15.59
C GLY A 311 32.90 15.03 -14.07
N LYS A 312 31.73 14.57 -13.59
CA LYS A 312 31.46 14.44 -12.15
C LYS A 312 32.30 13.33 -11.53
N THR A 313 32.51 13.47 -10.23
CA THR A 313 33.37 12.66 -9.37
C THR A 313 32.58 12.13 -8.17
N PRO A 314 33.12 11.18 -7.38
CA PRO A 314 32.44 10.70 -6.18
C PRO A 314 32.19 11.78 -5.11
N LEU A 315 32.86 12.94 -5.21
CA LEU A 315 32.73 14.06 -4.29
C LEU A 315 31.58 15.03 -4.65
N ASP A 316 31.02 14.90 -5.86
CA ASP A 316 29.90 15.75 -6.30
C ASP A 316 28.57 15.34 -5.64
N ASP A 317 27.61 16.27 -5.63
CA ASP A 317 26.45 16.16 -4.75
C ASP A 317 25.26 15.39 -5.37
N PHE A 318 25.14 15.37 -6.70
CA PHE A 318 24.11 14.72 -7.51
C PHE A 318 22.67 15.03 -7.04
N LYS A 319 22.35 16.30 -6.77
CA LYS A 319 21.04 16.82 -6.39
C LYS A 319 20.36 17.55 -7.55
N ALA A 320 19.13 17.14 -7.83
CA ALA A 320 18.28 17.78 -8.83
C ALA A 320 18.03 19.27 -8.51
N GLY A 321 18.36 20.16 -9.44
CA GLY A 321 18.24 21.61 -9.31
C GLY A 321 19.47 22.31 -8.68
N VAL A 322 20.49 21.55 -8.25
CA VAL A 322 21.76 22.11 -7.75
C VAL A 322 22.86 21.85 -8.77
N ASP A 323 23.18 20.58 -9.02
CA ASP A 323 24.31 20.17 -9.85
C ASP A 323 23.92 19.18 -10.96
N VAL A 324 22.66 18.73 -10.97
CA VAL A 324 22.02 17.96 -12.06
C VAL A 324 20.60 18.48 -12.28
N LYS A 325 20.10 18.43 -13.53
CA LYS A 325 18.75 18.83 -13.92
C LYS A 325 17.75 17.72 -13.55
N GLY A 326 16.64 18.12 -12.92
CA GLY A 326 15.52 17.20 -12.65
C GLY A 326 14.57 17.08 -13.85
N ILE A 327 13.87 15.95 -13.96
CA ILE A 327 12.80 15.77 -14.94
C ILE A 327 11.46 16.15 -14.29
N SER A 328 10.77 17.11 -14.89
CA SER A 328 9.46 17.58 -14.41
C SER A 328 8.43 16.45 -14.43
N GLY A 329 7.76 16.20 -13.31
CA GLY A 329 6.78 15.12 -13.19
C GLY A 329 7.38 13.73 -12.91
N ALA A 330 8.71 13.57 -12.93
CA ALA A 330 9.40 12.30 -12.69
C ALA A 330 10.41 12.38 -11.53
N THR A 331 10.10 13.15 -10.48
CA THR A 331 11.02 13.43 -9.36
C THR A 331 11.52 12.17 -8.66
N ILE A 332 10.68 11.13 -8.50
CA ILE A 332 11.08 9.86 -7.86
C ILE A 332 12.17 9.17 -8.67
N THR A 333 11.96 9.05 -9.99
CA THR A 333 12.91 8.38 -10.88
C THR A 333 14.17 9.20 -11.06
N THR A 334 14.09 10.54 -11.16
CA THR A 334 15.28 11.40 -11.19
C THR A 334 16.11 11.25 -9.90
N ASP A 335 15.47 11.25 -8.73
CA ASP A 335 16.14 11.04 -7.44
C ASP A 335 16.80 9.65 -7.38
N ALA A 336 16.11 8.61 -7.86
CA ALA A 336 16.65 7.26 -7.92
C ALA A 336 17.88 7.16 -8.84
N ILE A 337 17.85 7.76 -10.03
CA ILE A 337 19.00 7.82 -10.95
C ILE A 337 20.20 8.46 -10.26
N ASN A 338 20.02 9.67 -9.74
CA ASN A 338 21.06 10.44 -9.09
C ASN A 338 21.68 9.71 -7.91
N ARG A 339 20.82 9.16 -7.04
CA ARG A 339 21.22 8.41 -5.85
C ARG A 339 21.94 7.11 -6.22
N SER A 340 21.48 6.41 -7.27
CA SER A 340 22.11 5.18 -7.74
C SER A 340 23.54 5.43 -8.25
N ILE A 341 23.75 6.51 -9.02
CA ILE A 341 25.07 6.91 -9.52
C ILE A 341 25.98 7.31 -8.35
N LYS A 342 25.50 8.18 -7.45
CA LYS A 342 26.27 8.67 -6.30
C LYS A 342 26.73 7.54 -5.38
N LEU A 343 25.79 6.68 -4.95
CA LEU A 343 26.11 5.54 -4.09
C LEU A 343 27.05 4.56 -4.76
N SER A 344 26.88 4.32 -6.07
CA SER A 344 27.75 3.42 -6.81
C SER A 344 29.17 3.97 -6.91
N LEU A 345 29.35 5.23 -7.29
CA LEU A 345 30.66 5.88 -7.33
C LEU A 345 31.38 5.86 -5.99
N PHE A 346 30.66 6.14 -4.90
CA PHE A 346 31.22 6.11 -3.55
C PHE A 346 31.67 4.69 -3.12
N ARG A 347 30.85 3.67 -3.41
CA ARG A 347 31.21 2.27 -3.11
C ARG A 347 32.41 1.82 -3.95
N ILE A 348 32.43 2.19 -5.22
CA ILE A 348 33.52 1.87 -6.14
C ILE A 348 34.80 2.60 -5.74
N SER A 349 34.73 3.86 -5.26
CA SER A 349 35.92 4.57 -4.79
C SER A 349 36.59 3.89 -3.61
N HIS A 350 35.81 3.34 -2.67
CA HIS A 350 36.35 2.55 -1.57
C HIS A 350 36.93 1.20 -2.01
N ALA A 351 36.42 0.60 -3.08
CA ALA A 351 36.90 -0.68 -3.58
C ALA A 351 38.11 -0.55 -4.52
N TYR A 352 38.18 0.53 -5.31
CA TYR A 352 39.15 0.70 -6.40
C TYR A 352 40.32 1.62 -6.03
N LEU A 353 40.10 2.69 -5.26
CA LEU A 353 41.17 3.63 -4.88
C LEU A 353 41.64 3.33 -3.45
N PRO A 354 42.91 2.95 -3.23
CA PRO A 354 43.47 2.79 -1.89
C PRO A 354 43.76 4.17 -1.27
N PHE A 355 42.74 4.96 -0.93
CA PHE A 355 42.92 6.20 -0.17
C PHE A 355 42.83 5.95 1.35
N PRO A 356 43.60 6.69 2.17
CA PRO A 356 43.46 6.68 3.62
C PRO A 356 42.05 7.13 4.00
N THR A 357 41.44 6.35 4.88
CA THR A 357 40.14 6.57 5.48
C THR A 357 40.10 7.90 6.25
N ASP A 358 39.48 8.94 5.69
CA ASP A 358 38.92 10.03 6.49
C ASP A 358 37.79 10.84 5.82
N THR A 359 37.17 10.31 4.75
CA THR A 359 35.85 10.82 4.32
C THR A 359 34.78 10.00 5.02
N SER A 360 34.27 10.54 6.13
CA SER A 360 33.02 10.08 6.74
C SER A 360 31.98 9.85 5.65
N LEU A 361 31.29 8.69 5.69
CA LEU A 361 30.11 8.39 4.87
C LEU A 361 29.30 9.67 4.64
N PRO A 362 29.00 10.08 3.38
CA PRO A 362 28.12 11.22 3.16
C PRO A 362 26.87 10.98 4.00
N SER A 363 26.57 11.92 4.90
CA SER A 363 25.50 11.74 5.88
C SER A 363 24.23 11.40 5.12
N VAL A 364 23.75 10.17 5.30
CA VAL A 364 22.52 9.68 4.67
C VAL A 364 21.30 10.52 5.11
N TRP A 365 21.47 11.28 6.19
CA TRP A 365 20.51 12.17 6.82
C TRP A 365 20.41 13.53 6.09
N GLU A 366 19.33 13.74 5.33
CA GLU A 366 18.95 15.08 4.90
C GLU A 366 18.34 15.84 6.10
N PHE A 367 19.04 16.85 6.62
CA PHE A 367 18.54 17.68 7.72
C PHE A 367 17.92 18.97 7.20
N LYS A 368 16.59 19.09 7.26
CA LYS A 368 15.85 20.33 6.96
C LYS A 368 15.37 20.99 8.24
N ILE A 369 16.12 21.98 8.73
CA ILE A 369 15.86 22.65 10.01
C ILE A 369 14.46 23.30 10.07
N GLU A 370 13.97 23.82 8.94
CA GLU A 370 12.64 24.41 8.80
C GLU A 370 11.52 23.46 9.23
N ARG A 371 11.61 22.18 8.85
CA ARG A 371 10.56 21.17 9.12
C ARG A 371 10.57 20.77 10.58
N VAL A 372 11.76 20.62 11.16
CA VAL A 372 11.94 20.30 12.58
C VAL A 372 11.35 21.40 13.46
N LEU A 373 11.59 22.67 13.10
CA LEU A 373 11.02 23.82 13.82
C LEU A 373 9.50 23.83 13.73
N VAL A 374 8.92 23.64 12.53
CA VAL A 374 7.47 23.59 12.37
C VAL A 374 6.85 22.48 13.21
N VAL A 375 7.40 21.26 13.16
CA VAL A 375 6.92 20.12 13.98
C VAL A 375 6.95 20.47 15.47
N SER A 376 8.06 21.04 15.94
CA SER A 376 8.24 21.42 17.34
C SER A 376 7.19 22.45 17.77
N ILE A 377 6.92 23.46 16.93
CA ILE A 377 5.87 24.47 17.18
C ILE A 377 4.49 23.81 17.28
N PHE A 378 4.14 22.87 16.39
CA PHE A 378 2.86 22.16 16.45
C PHE A 378 2.70 21.36 17.76
N PHE A 379 3.75 20.70 18.24
CA PHE A 379 3.71 19.98 19.51
C PHE A 379 3.56 20.93 20.71
N VAL A 380 4.33 22.01 20.76
CA VAL A 380 4.22 23.02 21.82
C VAL A 380 2.83 23.64 21.84
N ALA A 381 2.30 24.03 20.67
CA ALA A 381 0.94 24.55 20.55
C ALA A 381 -0.12 23.53 20.98
N ALA A 382 0.02 22.27 20.59
CA ALA A 382 -0.91 21.21 20.99
C ALA A 382 -0.92 20.99 22.51
N VAL A 383 0.25 21.01 23.15
CA VAL A 383 0.38 20.89 24.62
C VAL A 383 -0.22 22.11 25.31
N LEU A 384 0.09 23.32 24.84
CA LEU A 384 -0.44 24.56 25.40
C LEU A 384 -1.98 24.59 25.32
N VAL A 385 -2.54 24.28 24.15
CA VAL A 385 -4.00 24.19 23.94
C VAL A 385 -4.65 23.14 24.85
N TYR A 386 -3.99 22.00 25.05
CA TYR A 386 -4.46 20.96 25.95
C TYR A 386 -4.49 21.43 27.41
N ILE A 387 -3.42 22.08 27.89
CA ILE A 387 -3.32 22.60 29.26
C ILE A 387 -4.33 23.73 29.49
N LEU A 388 -4.43 24.69 28.56
CA LEU A 388 -5.36 25.81 28.63
C LEU A 388 -6.83 25.39 28.39
N LYS A 389 -7.09 24.15 27.96
CA LYS A 389 -8.42 23.63 27.60
C LYS A 389 -9.15 24.51 26.58
N ALA A 390 -8.40 25.15 25.68
CA ALA A 390 -8.92 26.14 24.75
C ALA A 390 -9.46 25.49 23.46
N GLN A 391 -10.72 25.08 23.46
CA GLN A 391 -11.34 24.38 22.32
C GLN A 391 -11.28 25.19 21.01
N LYS A 392 -11.42 26.52 21.05
CA LYS A 392 -11.35 27.37 19.85
C LYS A 392 -9.94 27.36 19.23
N LEU A 393 -8.90 27.49 20.05
CA LEU A 393 -7.51 27.41 19.57
C LEU A 393 -7.17 26.01 19.04
N ARG A 394 -7.76 24.95 19.62
CA ARG A 394 -7.64 23.59 19.08
C ARG A 394 -8.20 23.50 17.66
N LEU A 395 -9.36 24.08 17.41
CA LEU A 395 -9.98 24.05 16.08
C LEU A 395 -9.11 24.78 15.04
N LEU A 396 -8.53 25.92 15.42
CA LEU A 396 -7.55 26.63 14.61
C LEU A 396 -6.33 25.75 14.31
N LEU A 397 -5.80 25.08 15.34
CA LEU A 397 -4.67 24.17 15.20
C LEU A 397 -4.96 23.04 14.20
N LEU A 398 -6.15 22.42 14.26
CA LEU A 398 -6.57 21.40 13.29
C LEU A 398 -6.57 21.94 11.85
N GLY A 399 -7.12 23.13 11.63
CA GLY A 399 -7.11 23.78 10.31
C GLY A 399 -5.68 24.02 9.80
N THR A 400 -4.82 24.56 10.66
CA THR A 400 -3.40 24.79 10.30
C THR A 400 -2.64 23.50 10.04
N SER A 401 -2.92 22.41 10.77
CA SER A 401 -2.31 21.09 10.52
C SER A 401 -2.66 20.58 9.13
N VAL A 402 -3.94 20.68 8.72
CA VAL A 402 -4.36 20.27 7.37
C VAL A 402 -3.66 21.10 6.29
N ALA A 403 -3.63 22.42 6.44
CA ALA A 403 -3.01 23.31 5.45
C ALA A 403 -1.48 23.12 5.34
N VAL A 404 -0.78 23.12 6.48
CA VAL A 404 0.69 23.12 6.52
C VAL A 404 1.26 21.71 6.43
N LEU A 405 0.87 20.79 7.32
CA LEU A 405 1.42 19.43 7.34
C LEU A 405 0.79 18.56 6.24
N GLY A 406 -0.48 18.77 5.93
CA GLY A 406 -1.19 18.07 4.86
C GLY A 406 -0.81 18.57 3.47
N PHE A 407 -1.23 19.77 3.08
CA PHE A 407 -1.07 20.26 1.71
C PHE A 407 0.31 20.86 1.42
N TYR A 408 0.81 21.79 2.24
CA TYR A 408 2.06 22.49 1.97
C TYR A 408 3.28 21.55 2.00
N PHE A 409 3.39 20.71 3.03
CA PHE A 409 4.45 19.71 3.14
C PHE A 409 4.12 18.34 2.52
N ARG A 410 3.04 18.24 1.73
CA ARG A 410 2.67 17.04 0.96
C ARG A 410 2.59 15.76 1.80
N ALA A 411 1.58 15.67 2.67
CA ALA A 411 1.30 14.55 3.57
C ALA A 411 2.38 14.26 4.62
N PHE A 412 2.95 15.30 5.22
CA PHE A 412 3.97 15.17 6.26
C PHE A 412 3.39 14.66 7.59
N MET A 413 3.29 13.33 7.72
CA MET A 413 2.76 12.66 8.91
C MET A 413 3.32 11.24 9.08
N ILE A 414 3.11 10.66 10.26
CA ILE A 414 3.43 9.25 10.53
C ILE A 414 2.46 8.35 9.76
N THR A 415 2.99 7.62 8.78
CA THR A 415 2.27 6.63 7.96
C THR A 415 2.41 5.22 8.52
N ALA A 416 1.62 4.28 8.02
CA ALA A 416 1.78 2.85 8.29
C ALA A 416 3.15 2.37 7.82
N GLN A 417 3.65 2.88 6.69
CA GLN A 417 4.99 2.54 6.18
C GLN A 417 6.08 2.89 7.20
N ASN A 418 6.06 4.12 7.73
CA ASN A 418 7.04 4.56 8.72
C ASN A 418 7.04 3.68 9.98
N VAL A 419 5.87 3.19 10.41
CA VAL A 419 5.77 2.24 11.53
C VAL A 419 6.40 0.90 11.15
N MET A 420 6.15 0.43 9.94
CA MET A 420 6.58 -0.87 9.45
C MET A 420 8.09 -0.93 9.17
N ASP A 421 8.67 0.14 8.64
CA ASP A 421 10.12 0.28 8.42
C ASP A 421 10.90 0.14 9.74
N ILE A 422 10.35 0.66 10.84
CA ILE A 422 10.92 0.50 12.19
C ILE A 422 10.92 -0.97 12.63
N PHE A 423 9.84 -1.72 12.36
CA PHE A 423 9.72 -3.12 12.80
C PHE A 423 10.50 -4.11 11.93
N VAL A 424 10.70 -3.82 10.65
CA VAL A 424 11.27 -4.79 9.67
C VAL A 424 12.76 -4.55 9.40
N ARG A 425 13.38 -3.55 10.05
CA ARG A 425 14.83 -3.27 9.97
C ARG A 425 15.34 -3.05 8.53
N ARG A 426 14.44 -2.74 7.59
CA ARG A 426 14.74 -2.43 6.19
C ARG A 426 14.61 -0.93 6.02
N SER A 427 15.75 -0.23 5.96
CA SER A 427 15.88 1.22 5.75
C SER A 427 15.05 2.09 6.70
N TYR A 428 15.69 2.58 7.76
CA TYR A 428 15.16 3.71 8.55
C TYR A 428 14.83 4.89 7.62
N PRO A 429 13.77 5.68 7.87
CA PRO A 429 13.56 6.91 7.13
C PRO A 429 14.78 7.80 7.34
N GLN A 430 15.58 7.98 6.29
CA GLN A 430 16.84 8.74 6.27
C GLN A 430 16.62 10.26 6.39
N LYS A 431 15.47 10.67 6.93
CA LYS A 431 15.00 12.05 7.04
C LYS A 431 14.73 12.34 8.51
N VAL A 432 15.59 13.17 9.10
CA VAL A 432 15.61 13.46 10.55
C VAL A 432 14.25 14.01 11.02
N GLU A 433 13.55 14.75 10.17
CA GLU A 433 12.26 15.35 10.51
C GLU A 433 11.17 14.31 10.82
N PHE A 434 11.19 13.12 10.20
CA PHE A 434 10.23 12.05 10.51
C PHE A 434 10.56 11.35 11.82
N ILE A 435 11.84 11.26 12.18
CA ILE A 435 12.26 10.74 13.48
C ILE A 435 11.79 11.68 14.59
N VAL A 436 12.04 12.98 14.46
CA VAL A 436 11.58 13.97 15.43
C VAL A 436 10.06 13.90 15.57
N LEU A 437 9.32 13.87 14.46
CA LEU A 437 7.87 13.73 14.48
C LEU A 437 7.42 12.45 15.21
N GLY A 438 8.04 11.31 14.92
CA GLY A 438 7.75 10.01 15.54
C GLY A 438 8.03 10.00 17.04
N VAL A 439 9.22 10.43 17.44
CA VAL A 439 9.65 10.49 18.85
C VAL A 439 8.75 11.44 19.63
N CYS A 440 8.52 12.66 19.14
CA CYS A 440 7.61 13.61 19.78
C CYS A 440 6.18 13.06 19.86
N ALA A 441 5.69 12.36 18.83
CA ALA A 441 4.36 11.75 18.86
C ALA A 441 4.25 10.65 19.92
N VAL A 442 5.28 9.80 20.06
CA VAL A 442 5.33 8.74 21.08
C VAL A 442 5.40 9.35 22.48
N VAL A 443 6.33 10.28 22.71
CA VAL A 443 6.50 10.96 24.01
C VAL A 443 5.23 11.71 24.40
N ALA A 444 4.67 12.51 23.50
CA ALA A 444 3.41 13.21 23.76
C ALA A 444 2.24 12.24 24.00
N SER A 445 2.23 11.09 23.30
CA SER A 445 1.20 10.07 23.48
C SER A 445 1.28 9.37 24.85
N PHE A 446 2.50 9.15 25.32
CA PHE A 446 2.78 8.58 26.63
C PHE A 446 2.51 9.59 27.76
N LEU A 447 2.75 10.88 27.56
CA LEU A 447 2.49 11.89 28.59
C LEU A 447 1.00 12.26 28.66
N PHE A 448 0.41 12.67 27.54
CA PHE A 448 -0.91 13.32 27.50
C PHE A 448 -2.03 12.40 26.94
N GLY A 449 -1.73 11.16 26.55
CA GLY A 449 -2.63 10.34 25.72
C GLY A 449 -2.56 10.78 24.26
N ARG A 450 -3.53 10.45 23.41
CA ARG A 450 -3.45 10.61 21.93
C ARG A 450 -3.42 12.07 21.40
N LEU A 451 -2.48 12.90 21.85
CA LEU A 451 -2.34 14.30 21.47
C LEU A 451 -1.95 14.45 20.00
N TYR A 452 -1.04 13.61 19.49
CA TYR A 452 -0.65 13.62 18.09
C TYR A 452 -1.85 13.38 17.16
N CYS A 453 -2.55 12.25 17.32
CA CYS A 453 -3.74 11.96 16.53
C CYS A 453 -4.84 13.01 16.78
N GLY A 454 -4.96 13.51 18.01
CA GLY A 454 -5.96 14.46 18.48
C GLY A 454 -5.85 15.86 17.88
N SER A 455 -4.64 16.38 17.73
CA SER A 455 -4.39 17.82 17.50
C SER A 455 -3.37 18.13 16.41
N ILE A 456 -2.55 17.16 15.97
CA ILE A 456 -1.42 17.42 15.05
C ILE A 456 -1.59 16.67 13.72
N CYS A 457 -2.06 15.42 13.75
CA CYS A 457 -2.20 14.59 12.56
C CYS A 457 -3.16 15.25 11.53
N PRO A 458 -2.69 15.57 10.31
CA PRO A 458 -3.48 16.32 9.33
C PRO A 458 -4.70 15.52 8.85
N PHE A 459 -4.60 14.20 8.71
CA PHE A 459 -5.77 13.39 8.32
C PHE A 459 -6.81 13.26 9.44
N GLY A 460 -6.36 13.13 10.69
CA GLY A 460 -7.24 13.13 11.85
C GLY A 460 -7.96 14.47 12.00
N ALA A 461 -7.24 15.57 11.75
CA ALA A 461 -7.79 16.92 11.71
C ALA A 461 -8.82 17.09 10.59
N LEU A 462 -8.49 16.69 9.36
CA LEU A 462 -9.41 16.74 8.22
C LEU A 462 -10.69 15.93 8.51
N SER A 463 -10.55 14.72 9.02
CA SER A 463 -11.69 13.85 9.36
C SER A 463 -12.61 14.49 10.41
N GLU A 464 -12.04 15.17 11.41
CA GLU A 464 -12.83 15.86 12.43
C GLU A 464 -13.48 17.14 11.93
N LEU A 465 -12.77 17.95 11.13
CA LEU A 465 -13.32 19.16 10.51
C LEU A 465 -14.51 18.80 9.61
N LEU A 466 -14.38 17.76 8.79
CA LEU A 466 -15.48 17.23 7.98
C LEU A 466 -16.67 16.80 8.85
N TRP A 467 -16.43 16.04 9.93
CA TRP A 467 -17.51 15.66 10.85
C TRP A 467 -18.20 16.86 11.52
N ILE A 468 -17.48 17.96 11.79
CA ILE A 468 -18.07 19.18 12.35
C ILE A 468 -18.97 19.87 11.32
N ILE A 469 -18.53 19.96 10.06
CA ILE A 469 -19.21 20.66 8.96
C ILE A 469 -20.48 19.92 8.51
N PHE A 470 -20.45 18.59 8.43
CA PHE A 470 -21.57 17.80 7.92
C PHE A 470 -22.63 17.51 9.00
N PRO A 471 -23.94 17.58 8.66
CA PRO A 471 -25.03 17.45 9.65
C PRO A 471 -25.36 16.00 10.05
N PHE A 472 -25.07 15.02 9.19
CA PHE A 472 -25.43 13.61 9.41
C PHE A 472 -24.44 12.92 10.35
N LYS A 473 -24.86 12.66 11.61
CA LYS A 473 -23.99 12.12 12.65
C LYS A 473 -24.55 10.82 13.21
N LEU A 474 -23.86 9.71 12.98
CA LEU A 474 -24.18 8.41 13.53
C LEU A 474 -23.33 8.13 14.77
N ARG A 475 -23.99 7.73 15.86
CA ARG A 475 -23.32 7.27 17.09
C ARG A 475 -23.33 5.76 17.16
N VAL A 476 -22.25 5.22 17.70
CA VAL A 476 -22.04 3.79 17.87
C VAL A 476 -21.97 3.51 19.36
N SER A 477 -22.60 2.41 19.81
CA SER A 477 -22.61 2.08 21.24
C SER A 477 -21.20 1.86 21.79
N PHE A 478 -20.99 2.20 23.06
CA PHE A 478 -19.71 2.01 23.77
C PHE A 478 -19.16 0.58 23.63
N LYS A 479 -20.02 -0.43 23.77
CA LYS A 479 -19.67 -1.85 23.64
C LYS A 479 -19.20 -2.19 22.22
N THR A 480 -19.90 -1.69 21.21
CA THR A 480 -19.55 -1.91 19.80
C THR A 480 -18.18 -1.30 19.48
N VAL A 481 -17.89 -0.11 20.01
CA VAL A 481 -16.60 0.57 19.81
C VAL A 481 -15.44 -0.23 20.42
N LEU A 482 -15.66 -0.79 21.61
CA LEU A 482 -14.72 -1.68 22.29
C LEU A 482 -14.45 -2.99 21.53
N SER A 483 -15.41 -3.46 20.74
CA SER A 483 -15.23 -4.65 19.88
C SER A 483 -14.54 -4.28 18.57
N LEU A 484 -15.07 -3.29 17.83
CA LEU A 484 -14.53 -2.88 16.53
C LEU A 484 -13.11 -2.32 16.60
N ARG A 485 -12.64 -1.84 17.77
CA ARG A 485 -11.24 -1.40 17.90
C ARG A 485 -10.23 -2.52 17.63
N TRP A 486 -10.61 -3.80 17.77
CA TRP A 486 -9.71 -4.92 17.48
C TRP A 486 -9.39 -5.04 15.99
N VAL A 487 -10.24 -4.49 15.10
CA VAL A 487 -10.03 -4.50 13.65
C VAL A 487 -8.68 -3.86 13.29
N LYS A 488 -8.36 -2.66 13.81
CA LYS A 488 -7.06 -2.01 13.53
C LYS A 488 -5.86 -2.76 14.11
N TYR A 489 -6.02 -3.53 15.19
CA TYR A 489 -4.95 -4.42 15.69
C TYR A 489 -4.79 -5.63 14.78
N GLY A 490 -5.89 -6.14 14.21
CA GLY A 490 -5.84 -7.15 13.15
C GLY A 490 -5.14 -6.62 11.89
N VAL A 491 -5.43 -5.39 11.47
CA VAL A 491 -4.72 -4.71 10.37
C VAL A 491 -3.24 -4.55 10.69
N LEU A 492 -2.89 -4.05 11.88
CA LEU A 492 -1.49 -3.92 12.30
C LEU A 492 -0.77 -5.28 12.33
N GLY A 493 -1.40 -6.32 12.89
CA GLY A 493 -0.85 -7.67 12.93
C GLY A 493 -0.67 -8.27 11.53
N ALA A 494 -1.63 -8.07 10.64
CA ALA A 494 -1.51 -8.48 9.24
C ALA A 494 -0.35 -7.77 8.54
N LEU A 495 -0.17 -6.46 8.75
CA LEU A 495 0.96 -5.72 8.20
C LEU A 495 2.31 -6.25 8.73
N ILE A 496 2.42 -6.49 10.04
CA ILE A 496 3.61 -7.09 10.67
C ILE A 496 3.92 -8.47 10.07
N LEU A 497 2.92 -9.33 9.92
CA LEU A 497 3.09 -10.66 9.34
C LEU A 497 3.49 -10.60 7.86
N LEU A 498 2.88 -9.72 7.08
CA LEU A 498 3.22 -9.52 5.66
C LEU A 498 4.67 -9.03 5.49
N ALA A 499 5.10 -8.13 6.36
CA ALA A 499 6.45 -7.59 6.31
C ALA A 499 7.50 -8.61 6.80
N ALA A 500 7.17 -9.41 7.83
CA ALA A 500 7.99 -10.54 8.25
C ALA A 500 8.10 -11.63 7.16
N ALA A 501 7.08 -11.79 6.32
CA ALA A 501 7.06 -12.76 5.23
C ALA A 501 7.92 -12.36 4.00
N GLY A 502 8.61 -11.21 4.03
CA GLY A 502 9.53 -10.79 2.97
C GLY A 502 8.87 -10.44 1.63
N SER A 503 7.52 -10.40 1.59
CA SER A 503 6.75 -9.98 0.42
C SER A 503 7.07 -8.52 0.06
N SER A 504 6.98 -8.16 -1.22
CA SER A 504 7.16 -6.79 -1.71
C SER A 504 6.10 -5.87 -1.10
N PHE A 505 6.41 -5.34 0.09
CA PHE A 505 5.54 -4.56 0.97
C PHE A 505 5.06 -3.24 0.33
N TYR A 506 5.70 -2.83 -0.78
CA TYR A 506 5.31 -1.69 -1.60
C TYR A 506 3.83 -1.67 -2.01
N PHE A 507 3.16 -2.83 -2.14
CA PHE A 507 1.75 -2.86 -2.52
C PHE A 507 0.80 -2.48 -1.37
N ALA A 508 1.12 -2.84 -0.12
CA ALA A 508 0.34 -2.45 1.05
C ALA A 508 0.52 -0.97 1.39
N ALA A 509 1.74 -0.46 1.14
CA ALA A 509 2.12 0.95 1.16
C ALA A 509 1.26 1.81 0.21
N GLN A 510 0.90 1.30 -0.97
CA GLN A 510 0.04 2.01 -1.93
C GLN A 510 -1.44 2.12 -1.52
N LEU A 511 -1.90 1.31 -0.57
CA LEU A 511 -3.29 1.35 -0.09
C LEU A 511 -3.53 2.39 1.02
N GLU A 512 -2.55 3.26 1.29
CA GLU A 512 -2.72 4.32 2.27
C GLU A 512 -3.64 5.43 1.75
N PRO A 513 -4.81 5.66 2.39
CA PRO A 513 -5.78 6.66 1.92
C PRO A 513 -5.25 8.10 2.03
N PHE A 514 -4.16 8.26 2.77
CA PHE A 514 -3.54 9.51 3.14
C PHE A 514 -2.84 10.22 1.97
N ALA A 515 -1.95 9.49 1.28
CA ALA A 515 -1.19 10.02 0.16
C ALA A 515 -2.15 10.41 -0.97
N ALA A 516 -3.21 9.64 -1.17
CA ALA A 516 -4.24 9.93 -2.16
C ALA A 516 -4.93 11.29 -1.95
N VAL A 517 -5.15 11.71 -0.70
CA VAL A 517 -5.86 12.97 -0.38
C VAL A 517 -4.97 14.19 -0.55
N PHE A 518 -3.70 14.11 -0.14
CA PHE A 518 -2.82 15.29 -0.05
C PHE A 518 -1.80 15.40 -1.19
N ILE A 519 -1.44 14.28 -1.83
CA ILE A 519 -0.43 14.23 -2.91
C ILE A 519 -1.10 13.94 -4.26
N GLY A 520 -2.21 13.19 -4.26
CA GLY A 520 -2.84 12.66 -5.48
C GLY A 520 -2.14 11.38 -5.93
N THR A 521 -2.87 10.28 -5.92
CA THR A 521 -2.36 8.94 -6.29
C THR A 521 -3.30 8.30 -7.31
N SER A 522 -3.09 7.01 -7.59
CA SER A 522 -3.95 6.24 -8.49
C SER A 522 -5.45 6.32 -8.12
N PHE A 523 -6.31 6.36 -9.13
CA PHE A 523 -7.77 6.46 -8.99
C PHE A 523 -8.40 5.49 -7.97
N PRO A 524 -7.97 4.21 -7.86
CA PRO A 524 -8.55 3.28 -6.88
C PRO A 524 -8.30 3.70 -5.42
N VAL A 525 -7.10 4.21 -5.11
CA VAL A 525 -6.73 4.63 -3.76
C VAL A 525 -7.44 5.93 -3.40
N LEU A 526 -7.65 6.80 -4.39
CA LEU A 526 -8.47 8.00 -4.23
C LEU A 526 -9.94 7.66 -3.89
N ILE A 527 -10.54 6.69 -4.57
CA ILE A 527 -11.90 6.22 -4.24
C ILE A 527 -11.97 5.66 -2.81
N LEU A 528 -10.98 4.85 -2.42
CA LEU A 528 -10.88 4.33 -1.06
C LEU A 528 -10.76 5.47 -0.04
N ALA A 529 -9.91 6.46 -0.30
CA ALA A 529 -9.73 7.61 0.57
C ALA A 529 -10.99 8.46 0.70
N ILE A 530 -11.67 8.76 -0.41
CA ILE A 530 -12.96 9.46 -0.42
C ILE A 530 -14.00 8.65 0.37
N SER A 531 -14.08 7.33 0.16
CA SER A 531 -15.01 6.47 0.89
C SER A 531 -14.77 6.53 2.41
N ILE A 532 -13.51 6.54 2.83
CA ILE A 532 -13.12 6.68 4.23
C ILE A 532 -13.46 8.08 4.78
N LEU A 533 -13.27 9.14 3.98
CA LEU A 533 -13.65 10.51 4.38
C LEU A 533 -15.17 10.65 4.51
N VAL A 534 -15.94 10.07 3.59
CA VAL A 534 -17.41 10.01 3.67
C VAL A 534 -17.85 9.24 4.92
N LEU A 535 -17.23 8.10 5.23
CA LEU A 535 -17.52 7.41 6.48
C LEU A 535 -17.11 8.23 7.71
N SER A 536 -16.10 9.10 7.59
CA SER A 536 -15.66 9.99 8.66
C SER A 536 -16.59 11.21 8.86
N THR A 537 -17.44 11.56 7.89
CA THR A 537 -18.53 12.54 8.12
C THR A 537 -19.65 11.91 8.95
N LEU A 538 -19.96 10.63 8.71
CA LEU A 538 -20.99 9.90 9.45
C LEU A 538 -20.53 9.51 10.86
N PHE A 539 -19.31 8.98 10.99
CA PHE A 539 -18.74 8.52 12.25
C PHE A 539 -17.50 9.34 12.64
N TYR A 540 -17.45 9.81 13.89
CA TYR A 540 -16.31 10.60 14.37
C TYR A 540 -14.97 9.85 14.18
N ARG A 541 -14.13 10.41 13.29
CA ARG A 541 -12.77 9.91 12.98
C ARG A 541 -12.72 8.41 12.66
N PHE A 542 -13.60 7.94 11.79
CA PHE A 542 -13.78 6.52 11.43
C PHE A 542 -12.46 5.76 11.21
N TYR A 543 -11.57 6.28 10.35
CA TYR A 543 -10.30 5.62 10.05
C TYR A 543 -9.39 5.47 11.27
N CYS A 544 -9.15 6.58 11.99
CA CYS A 544 -8.27 6.60 13.17
C CYS A 544 -8.82 5.72 14.31
N ARG A 545 -10.13 5.50 14.33
CA ARG A 545 -10.82 4.70 15.34
C ARG A 545 -10.73 3.20 15.06
N PHE A 546 -10.91 2.78 13.81
CA PHE A 546 -11.15 1.38 13.45
C PHE A 546 -10.15 0.73 12.49
N LEU A 547 -9.43 1.51 11.67
CA LEU A 547 -8.59 0.98 10.57
C LEU A 547 -7.11 1.36 10.68
N CYS A 548 -6.80 2.50 11.29
CA CYS A 548 -5.46 3.07 11.28
C CYS A 548 -4.47 2.26 12.14
N PRO A 549 -3.38 1.70 11.55
CA PRO A 549 -2.36 0.95 12.29
C PRO A 549 -1.55 1.87 13.22
N VAL A 550 -1.24 3.09 12.79
CA VAL A 550 -0.61 4.11 13.65
C VAL A 550 -1.52 4.43 14.85
N GLY A 551 -2.83 4.51 14.61
CA GLY A 551 -3.83 4.69 15.66
C GLY A 551 -3.94 3.53 16.64
N ALA A 552 -3.56 2.30 16.24
CA ALA A 552 -3.46 1.16 17.15
C ALA A 552 -2.24 1.27 18.07
N VAL A 553 -1.08 1.64 17.53
CA VAL A 553 0.14 1.90 18.32
C VAL A 553 -0.10 3.05 19.31
N MET A 554 -0.64 4.17 18.84
CA MET A 554 -0.91 5.33 19.69
C MET A 554 -2.00 5.06 20.74
N GLU A 555 -2.95 4.17 20.46
CA GLU A 555 -3.91 3.69 21.46
C GLU A 555 -3.22 2.97 22.61
N LEU A 556 -2.37 2.01 22.27
CA LEU A 556 -1.64 1.21 23.24
C LEU A 556 -0.78 2.10 24.14
N LEU A 557 -0.02 3.02 23.54
CA LEU A 557 0.78 4.00 24.28
C LEU A 557 -0.08 4.89 25.17
N SER A 558 -1.21 5.39 24.66
CA SER A 558 -2.10 6.28 25.41
C SER A 558 -2.77 5.62 26.63
N SER A 559 -2.89 4.29 26.63
CA SER A 559 -3.44 3.54 27.75
C SER A 559 -2.53 3.56 28.98
N MET A 560 -1.21 3.67 28.75
CA MET A 560 -0.17 3.73 29.78
C MET A 560 0.14 5.15 30.24
N ARG A 561 -0.67 6.15 29.85
CA ARG A 561 -0.31 7.55 30.08
C ARG A 561 -0.21 7.91 31.56
N ILE A 562 0.75 8.79 31.86
CA ILE A 562 1.02 9.29 33.22
C ILE A 562 -0.01 10.36 33.61
N LEU A 563 -0.26 11.35 32.75
CA LEU A 563 -1.16 12.47 33.04
C LEU A 563 -2.60 12.11 32.70
N ARG A 564 -3.27 11.43 33.64
CA ARG A 564 -4.68 11.05 33.50
C ARG A 564 -5.61 12.23 33.81
N LEU A 565 -6.58 12.46 32.94
CA LEU A 565 -7.74 13.31 33.26
C LEU A 565 -8.46 12.74 34.49
N ARG A 566 -8.43 13.48 35.61
CA ARG A 566 -9.15 13.11 36.84
C ARG A 566 -10.58 13.65 36.80
N ILE A 567 -11.54 12.78 37.14
CA ILE A 567 -12.91 13.18 37.44
C ILE A 567 -12.86 13.95 38.77
N PRO A 568 -13.39 15.18 38.85
CA PRO A 568 -13.36 15.96 40.08
C PRO A 568 -14.27 15.30 41.11
N SER A 569 -13.95 15.44 42.40
CA SER A 569 -14.79 14.94 43.51
C SER A 569 -16.19 15.55 43.50
N SER A 570 -16.36 16.73 42.91
CA SER A 570 -17.65 17.42 42.75
C SER A 570 -18.54 16.85 41.61
N CYS A 571 -18.21 15.70 41.03
CA CYS A 571 -18.99 15.10 39.96
C CYS A 571 -20.23 14.38 40.52
N ASN A 572 -21.42 14.79 40.06
CA ASN A 572 -22.72 14.20 40.42
C ASN A 572 -23.23 13.18 39.39
N ASN A 573 -22.35 12.62 38.54
CA ASN A 573 -22.70 11.65 37.50
C ASN A 573 -23.84 12.09 36.54
N CYS A 574 -23.97 13.40 36.26
CA CYS A 574 -25.07 13.96 35.45
C CYS A 574 -25.12 13.48 33.98
N GLY A 575 -24.07 12.81 33.48
CA GLY A 575 -24.06 12.21 32.14
C GLY A 575 -23.86 13.16 30.96
N THR A 576 -23.85 14.48 31.17
CA THR A 576 -23.65 15.47 30.09
C THR A 576 -22.33 15.28 29.34
N CYS A 577 -21.26 14.88 30.04
CA CYS A 577 -19.98 14.58 29.42
C CYS A 577 -20.01 13.34 28.51
N VAL A 578 -20.86 12.34 28.82
CA VAL A 578 -21.09 11.16 27.97
C VAL A 578 -21.81 11.58 26.70
N LYS A 579 -22.88 12.38 26.83
CA LYS A 579 -23.63 12.92 25.68
C LYS A 579 -22.75 13.77 24.76
N ASN A 580 -21.79 14.53 25.30
CA ASN A 580 -20.93 15.41 24.51
C ASN A 580 -19.62 14.75 24.03
N CYS A 581 -19.38 13.47 24.35
CA CYS A 581 -18.15 12.78 23.95
C CYS A 581 -18.30 12.14 22.55
N PRO A 582 -17.72 12.72 21.49
CA PRO A 582 -17.89 12.17 20.14
C PRO A 582 -17.15 10.84 19.93
N SER A 583 -16.10 10.59 20.73
CA SER A 583 -15.32 9.36 20.68
C SER A 583 -15.94 8.21 21.50
N GLU A 584 -17.03 8.46 22.24
CA GLU A 584 -17.64 7.50 23.16
C GLU A 584 -16.59 6.87 24.09
N SER A 585 -15.68 7.69 24.65
CA SER A 585 -14.66 7.23 25.60
C SER A 585 -15.18 7.24 27.05
N LEU A 586 -16.38 7.73 27.25
CA LEU A 586 -17.07 7.86 28.54
C LEU A 586 -18.38 7.06 28.46
N SER A 587 -18.75 6.38 29.54
CA SER A 587 -20.01 5.65 29.63
C SER A 587 -20.55 5.72 31.05
N LEU A 588 -21.88 5.72 31.21
CA LEU A 588 -22.52 5.55 32.51
C LEU A 588 -22.86 4.06 32.69
N LYS A 589 -22.29 3.44 33.72
CA LYS A 589 -22.60 2.07 34.12
C LYS A 589 -22.93 2.08 35.60
N ASP A 590 -24.11 1.57 35.96
CA ASP A 590 -24.60 1.52 37.35
C ASP A 590 -24.53 2.90 38.04
N GLU A 591 -24.97 3.94 37.31
CA GLU A 591 -24.91 5.37 37.70
C GLU A 591 -23.50 5.93 37.99
N LYS A 592 -22.44 5.16 37.72
CA LYS A 592 -21.05 5.60 37.85
C LYS A 592 -20.46 5.95 36.49
N LEU A 593 -19.74 7.07 36.45
CA LEU A 593 -19.03 7.51 35.25
C LEU A 593 -17.77 6.67 35.02
N TYR A 594 -17.77 5.88 33.95
CA TYR A 594 -16.62 5.12 33.49
C TYR A 594 -15.89 5.86 32.38
N TYR A 595 -14.56 5.97 32.50
CA TYR A 595 -13.71 6.63 31.52
C TYR A 595 -12.62 5.68 31.00
N ASN A 596 -12.56 5.50 29.69
CA ASN A 596 -11.51 4.75 29.02
C ASN A 596 -10.51 5.70 28.33
N PRO A 597 -9.30 5.90 28.89
CA PRO A 597 -8.31 6.83 28.32
C PRO A 597 -7.80 6.38 26.95
N ALA A 598 -7.78 5.07 26.68
CA ALA A 598 -7.30 4.53 25.42
C ALA A 598 -8.15 5.01 24.24
N LEU A 599 -9.47 5.19 24.41
CA LEU A 599 -10.39 5.64 23.36
C LEU A 599 -10.44 7.17 23.18
N CYS A 600 -9.82 7.92 24.08
CA CYS A 600 -9.94 9.38 24.14
C CYS A 600 -8.96 10.05 23.15
N PHE A 601 -9.48 10.88 22.25
CA PHE A 601 -8.68 11.69 21.31
C PHE A 601 -8.32 13.09 21.84
N ASN A 602 -8.54 13.37 23.13
CA ASN A 602 -8.30 14.69 23.74
C ASN A 602 -9.00 15.84 22.98
N CYS A 603 -10.25 15.64 22.57
CA CYS A 603 -10.99 16.59 21.73
C CYS A 603 -11.51 17.84 22.46
N LEU A 604 -11.44 17.84 23.80
CA LEU A 604 -11.88 18.91 24.70
C LEU A 604 -13.39 19.24 24.68
N SER A 605 -14.21 18.52 23.90
CA SER A 605 -15.66 18.74 23.86
C SER A 605 -16.35 18.52 25.22
N CYS A 606 -15.82 17.63 26.05
CA CYS A 606 -16.34 17.40 27.40
C CYS A 606 -15.82 18.41 28.44
N SER A 607 -14.74 19.15 28.17
CA SER A 607 -14.19 20.14 29.13
C SER A 607 -14.90 21.49 29.08
N VAL A 608 -15.54 21.84 27.96
CA VAL A 608 -16.27 23.11 27.81
C VAL A 608 -17.51 23.19 28.71
N VAL A 609 -18.06 22.04 29.13
CA VAL A 609 -19.21 21.98 30.06
C VAL A 609 -18.85 22.52 31.46
N ARG A 610 -17.56 22.64 31.83
CA ARG A 610 -17.16 23.31 33.08
C ARG A 610 -17.28 24.84 33.02
N GLY A 611 -17.42 25.43 31.84
CA GLY A 611 -17.10 26.83 31.60
C GLY A 611 -18.23 27.85 31.75
N ASN A 612 -19.49 27.50 32.04
CA ASN A 612 -20.52 28.53 32.31
C ASN A 612 -21.83 28.06 32.98
N ARG A 613 -22.10 26.75 33.11
CA ARG A 613 -23.22 26.21 33.90
C ARG A 613 -22.77 24.88 34.50
N GLY A 614 -22.74 24.76 35.82
CA GLY A 614 -22.33 23.52 36.49
C GLY A 614 -23.17 22.31 36.04
N CYS A 615 -22.59 21.10 36.08
CA CYS A 615 -23.34 19.83 35.98
C CYS A 615 -24.40 19.85 37.10
N GLY A 616 -25.64 20.29 36.84
CA GLY A 616 -26.66 20.34 37.90
C GLY A 616 -27.90 21.21 37.67
N GLN A 617 -27.90 22.22 36.79
CA GLN A 617 -29.02 23.19 36.75
C GLN A 617 -30.13 22.93 35.71
N GLU A 618 -30.24 21.74 35.13
CA GLU A 618 -31.26 21.47 34.10
C GLU A 618 -32.45 20.61 34.59
N ARG A 619 -32.54 20.31 35.89
CA ARG A 619 -33.64 19.50 36.46
C ARG A 619 -34.86 20.29 36.95
N GLU A 620 -34.87 21.62 36.87
CA GLU A 620 -35.93 22.45 37.49
C GLU A 620 -36.88 23.17 36.53
N LYS A 621 -36.80 22.94 35.21
CA LYS A 621 -37.64 23.69 34.26
C LYS A 621 -38.89 22.99 33.73
N ASN A 622 -39.25 21.83 34.28
CA ASN A 622 -40.53 21.18 34.03
C ASN A 622 -41.17 20.77 35.37
N ARG A 623 -41.80 21.72 36.05
CA ARG A 623 -42.86 21.45 37.02
C ARG A 623 -43.96 22.47 36.86
#